data_AF-A0A924J0M4-F1
#
_entry.id   AF-A0A924J0M4-F1
#
_cell.length_a   1.000
_cell.length_b   1.000
_cell.length_c   1.000
_cell.angle_alpha   90.00
_cell.angle_beta   90.00
_cell.angle_gamma   90.00
#
_symmetry.space_group_name_H-M   'P 1'
#
loop_
_entity.id
_entity.type
_entity.pdbx_description
1 polymer ?
#
loop_
_entity_poly.entity_id
_entity_poly.type
_entity_poly.pdbx_seq_one_letter_code
_entity_poly.pdbx_strand_id
1 'polypeptide(L)'
;MVITSDVLNTVDVPVRVTATRRDGAAVRLAVAPTPDARAMLATSAVSTVNAVHYPAGTMDLRASGAGTLSDLSTADVWRLAAKGAGSTELVVDQGRGPETVVVTSGDAKPLTDVTVTLAWANRTWFFEALVAATIGAVLAAFALIDLWQSRVIALRTDEAATGTTTSEATV
;
A
#
# COMPACT_ATOMS: atom_id res chain seq x y z
N MET A 1 -3.76 -19.28 9.80
CA MET A 1 -3.02 -17.99 9.93
C MET A 1 -4.03 -16.86 9.98
N VAL A 2 -3.75 -15.80 10.72
CA VAL A 2 -4.68 -14.69 10.98
C VAL A 2 -3.98 -13.37 10.69
N ILE A 3 -4.64 -12.49 9.94
CA ILE A 3 -4.17 -11.13 9.64
C ILE A 3 -5.11 -10.19 10.36
N THR A 4 -4.57 -9.44 11.31
CA THR A 4 -5.35 -8.58 12.21
C THR A 4 -5.79 -7.29 11.52
N SER A 5 -6.82 -6.66 12.09
CA SER A 5 -7.27 -5.34 11.69
C SER A 5 -6.18 -4.28 11.85
N ASP A 6 -5.28 -4.41 12.82
CA ASP A 6 -4.17 -3.46 12.99
C ASP A 6 -3.26 -3.42 11.76
N VAL A 7 -3.03 -4.58 11.13
CA VAL A 7 -2.27 -4.70 9.87
C VAL A 7 -3.08 -4.23 8.66
N LEU A 8 -4.36 -4.61 8.60
CA LEU A 8 -5.23 -4.26 7.48
C LEU A 8 -5.56 -2.75 7.45
N ASN A 9 -5.72 -2.14 8.61
CA ASN A 9 -6.07 -0.73 8.80
C ASN A 9 -4.84 0.19 8.88
N THR A 10 -3.62 -0.34 8.68
CA THR A 10 -2.42 0.50 8.60
C THR A 10 -2.53 1.52 7.44
N VAL A 11 -3.32 1.19 6.42
CA VAL A 11 -3.64 2.07 5.30
C VAL A 11 -5.15 2.19 5.14
N ASP A 12 -5.66 3.42 5.00
CA ASP A 12 -7.08 3.70 4.79
C ASP A 12 -7.47 3.56 3.30
N VAL A 13 -7.12 2.42 2.72
CA VAL A 13 -7.44 2.06 1.33
C VAL A 13 -7.76 0.56 1.24
N PRO A 14 -8.51 0.11 0.23
CA PRO A 14 -8.76 -1.31 0.04
C PRO A 14 -7.47 -2.12 -0.05
N VAL A 15 -7.40 -3.19 0.73
CA VAL A 15 -6.24 -4.10 0.80
C VAL A 15 -6.58 -5.38 0.06
N ARG A 16 -5.76 -5.73 -0.94
CA ARG A 16 -5.81 -7.01 -1.63
C ARG A 16 -4.96 -8.02 -0.88
N VAL A 17 -5.57 -9.10 -0.43
CA VAL A 17 -4.91 -10.21 0.25
C VAL A 17 -4.89 -11.40 -0.69
N THR A 18 -3.68 -11.86 -1.04
CA THR A 18 -3.48 -13.08 -1.83
C THR A 18 -2.80 -14.11 -0.94
N ALA A 19 -3.31 -15.33 -0.93
CA ALA A 19 -2.66 -16.46 -0.29
C ALA A 19 -2.32 -17.51 -1.34
N THR A 20 -1.07 -17.94 -1.36
CA THR A 20 -0.55 -18.94 -2.30
C THR A 20 0.11 -20.05 -1.51
N ARG A 21 -0.32 -21.29 -1.73
CA ARG A 21 0.28 -22.48 -1.12
C ARG A 21 1.23 -23.13 -2.12
N ARG A 22 2.48 -23.35 -1.69
CA ARG A 22 3.56 -23.87 -2.57
C ARG A 22 3.28 -25.26 -3.14
N ASP A 23 2.57 -26.09 -2.41
CA ASP A 23 2.21 -27.45 -2.82
C ASP A 23 1.08 -27.52 -3.86
N GLY A 24 0.52 -26.37 -4.25
CA GLY A 24 -0.57 -26.26 -5.23
C GLY A 24 -1.94 -26.72 -4.73
N ALA A 25 -2.04 -27.17 -3.48
CA ALA A 25 -3.29 -27.68 -2.95
C ALA A 25 -4.19 -26.51 -2.48
N ALA A 26 -5.47 -26.78 -2.20
CA ALA A 26 -6.47 -25.73 -1.94
C ALA A 26 -6.18 -24.84 -0.72
N VAL A 27 -6.34 -23.53 -0.87
CA VAL A 27 -6.25 -22.53 0.19
C VAL A 27 -7.57 -21.76 0.27
N ARG A 28 -7.95 -21.35 1.48
CA ARG A 28 -9.16 -20.59 1.75
C ARG A 28 -8.81 -19.30 2.50
N LEU A 29 -9.46 -18.22 2.09
CA LEU A 29 -9.48 -16.92 2.75
C LEU A 29 -10.89 -16.66 3.27
N ALA A 30 -11.01 -16.16 4.48
CA ALA A 30 -12.28 -15.72 5.06
C ALA A 30 -12.10 -14.41 5.82
N VAL A 31 -13.12 -13.55 5.81
CA VAL A 31 -13.11 -12.25 6.50
C VAL A 31 -14.33 -12.15 7.41
N ALA A 32 -14.09 -11.73 8.64
CA ALA A 32 -15.10 -11.46 9.63
C ALA A 32 -14.71 -10.22 10.45
N PRO A 33 -15.68 -9.57 11.12
CA PRO A 33 -15.39 -8.57 12.14
C PRO A 33 -14.39 -9.11 13.18
N THR A 34 -13.45 -8.28 13.63
CA THR A 34 -12.40 -8.71 14.57
C THR A 34 -12.94 -9.39 15.84
N PRO A 35 -14.03 -8.93 16.50
CA PRO A 35 -14.57 -9.61 17.68
C PRO A 35 -15.04 -11.04 17.40
N ASP A 36 -15.75 -11.25 16.29
CA ASP A 36 -16.31 -12.55 15.93
C ASP A 36 -15.22 -13.54 15.54
N ALA A 37 -14.25 -13.08 14.74
CA ALA A 37 -13.06 -13.85 14.40
C ALA A 37 -12.27 -14.24 15.67
N ARG A 38 -12.07 -13.30 16.62
CA ARG A 38 -11.36 -13.61 17.87
C ARG A 38 -12.12 -14.63 18.72
N ALA A 39 -13.44 -14.49 18.84
CA ALA A 39 -14.27 -15.42 19.60
C ALA A 39 -14.17 -16.85 19.03
N MET A 40 -14.21 -16.99 17.70
CA MET A 40 -14.05 -18.28 17.04
C MET A 40 -12.66 -18.89 17.19
N LEU A 41 -11.61 -18.08 17.21
CA LEU A 41 -10.22 -18.53 17.20
C LEU A 41 -9.60 -18.64 18.60
N ALA A 42 -10.33 -18.28 19.65
CA ALA A 42 -9.80 -18.09 21.01
C ALA A 42 -9.00 -19.28 21.57
N THR A 43 -9.37 -20.51 21.19
CA THR A 43 -8.72 -21.74 21.67
C THR A 43 -7.87 -22.44 20.61
N SER A 44 -7.95 -22.01 19.35
CA SER A 44 -7.30 -22.68 18.22
C SER A 44 -5.83 -22.29 18.10
N ALA A 45 -5.00 -23.24 17.64
CA ALA A 45 -3.64 -22.99 17.25
C ALA A 45 -3.62 -22.11 15.99
N VAL A 46 -3.27 -20.84 16.16
CA VAL A 46 -3.23 -19.85 15.09
C VAL A 46 -1.88 -19.12 15.09
N SER A 47 -1.38 -18.85 13.89
CA SER A 47 -0.28 -17.89 13.70
C SER A 47 -0.86 -16.56 13.29
N THR A 48 -0.64 -15.53 14.10
CA THR A 48 -1.22 -14.19 13.95
C THR A 48 -0.16 -13.22 13.45
N VAL A 49 -0.47 -12.50 12.38
CA VAL A 49 0.33 -11.39 11.89
C VAL A 49 0.00 -10.15 12.71
N ASN A 50 0.98 -9.66 13.45
CA ASN A 50 0.80 -8.52 14.36
C ASN A 50 1.34 -7.21 13.78
N ALA A 51 2.36 -7.28 12.93
CA ALA A 51 2.96 -6.11 12.33
C ALA A 51 3.51 -6.43 10.93
N VAL A 52 3.56 -5.40 10.08
CA VAL A 52 4.22 -5.42 8.77
C VAL A 52 5.22 -4.28 8.74
N HIS A 53 6.47 -4.58 8.40
CA HIS A 53 7.55 -3.61 8.35
C HIS A 53 7.85 -3.22 6.90
N TYR A 54 7.61 -1.95 6.58
CA TYR A 54 7.94 -1.35 5.29
C TYR A 54 9.16 -0.42 5.42
N PRO A 55 10.09 -0.35 4.44
CA PRO A 55 10.11 -1.06 3.15
C PRO A 55 10.74 -2.45 3.19
N ALA A 56 11.14 -2.93 4.37
CA ALA A 56 11.82 -4.22 4.54
C ALA A 56 10.99 -5.43 4.02
N GLY A 57 9.67 -5.29 3.93
CA GLY A 57 8.77 -6.31 3.40
C GLY A 57 8.61 -7.52 4.33
N THR A 58 8.92 -7.35 5.62
CA THR A 58 8.83 -8.42 6.62
C THR A 58 7.53 -8.32 7.42
N MET A 59 7.10 -9.46 7.95
CA MET A 59 5.90 -9.55 8.80
C MET A 59 6.27 -10.25 10.10
N ASP A 60 5.74 -9.75 11.21
CA ASP A 60 5.92 -10.38 12.52
C ASP A 60 4.78 -11.36 12.79
N LEU A 61 5.13 -12.63 12.89
CA LEU A 61 4.20 -13.70 13.23
C LEU A 61 4.31 -14.04 14.71
N ARG A 62 3.16 -14.14 15.37
CA ARG A 62 3.04 -14.64 16.73
C ARG A 62 2.12 -15.86 16.74
N ALA A 63 2.67 -17.02 17.11
CA ALA A 63 1.88 -18.21 17.34
C ALA A 63 1.15 -18.12 18.69
N SER A 64 -0.12 -18.54 18.72
CA SER A 64 -0.95 -18.60 19.93
C SER A 64 -1.93 -19.76 19.86
N GLY A 65 -2.37 -20.23 21.04
CA GLY A 65 -3.34 -21.32 21.17
C GLY A 65 -2.72 -22.71 20.98
N ALA A 66 -3.51 -23.75 21.28
CA ALA A 66 -3.08 -25.14 21.22
C ALA A 66 -4.15 -26.10 20.69
N GLY A 67 -5.37 -25.61 20.39
CA GLY A 67 -6.48 -26.42 19.89
C GLY A 67 -6.50 -26.57 18.37
N THR A 68 -7.33 -27.48 17.88
CA THR A 68 -7.62 -27.57 16.45
C THR A 68 -8.49 -26.40 16.00
N LEU A 69 -8.29 -25.96 14.76
CA LEU A 69 -9.15 -24.95 14.16
C LEU A 69 -10.45 -25.64 13.72
N SER A 70 -11.59 -25.18 14.23
CA SER A 70 -12.91 -25.62 13.75
C SER A 70 -13.07 -25.25 12.28
N ASP A 71 -13.80 -26.08 11.52
CA ASP A 71 -14.05 -25.80 10.11
C ASP A 71 -14.74 -24.44 9.96
N LEU A 72 -14.09 -23.52 9.25
CA LEU A 72 -14.64 -22.18 9.03
C LEU A 72 -15.94 -22.23 8.22
N SER A 73 -16.16 -23.28 7.42
CA SER A 73 -17.34 -23.37 6.56
C SER A 73 -18.67 -23.49 7.32
N THR A 74 -18.64 -23.86 8.60
CA THR A 74 -19.84 -24.06 9.43
C THR A 74 -20.25 -22.83 10.21
N ALA A 75 -19.45 -21.76 10.21
CA ALA A 75 -19.75 -20.55 10.96
C ALA A 75 -20.31 -19.44 10.07
N ASP A 76 -21.40 -18.83 10.49
CA ASP A 76 -22.10 -17.76 9.77
C ASP A 76 -21.51 -16.36 10.02
N VAL A 77 -20.30 -16.30 10.61
CA VAL A 77 -19.64 -15.02 10.93
C VAL A 77 -18.84 -14.44 9.76
N TRP A 78 -18.63 -15.25 8.70
CA TRP A 78 -17.79 -14.86 7.57
C TRP A 78 -18.59 -14.04 6.57
N ARG A 79 -18.23 -12.76 6.47
CA ARG A 79 -18.84 -11.84 5.50
C ARG A 79 -18.37 -12.12 4.07
N LEU A 80 -17.09 -12.48 3.93
CA LEU A 80 -16.48 -12.80 2.65
C LEU A 80 -15.67 -14.08 2.80
N ALA A 81 -15.77 -14.96 1.82
CA ALA A 81 -14.95 -16.17 1.76
C ALA A 81 -14.57 -16.48 0.31
N ALA A 82 -13.33 -16.88 0.11
CA ALA A 82 -12.80 -17.33 -1.16
C ALA A 82 -12.01 -18.63 -0.96
N LYS A 83 -12.11 -19.55 -1.91
CA LYS A 83 -11.35 -20.79 -1.94
C LYS A 83 -10.80 -21.00 -3.34
N GLY A 84 -9.52 -21.34 -3.43
CA GLY A 84 -8.86 -21.59 -4.71
C GLY A 84 -7.84 -22.72 -4.60
N ALA A 85 -7.56 -23.38 -5.72
CA ALA A 85 -6.51 -24.39 -5.82
C ALA A 85 -5.15 -23.69 -5.97
N GLY A 86 -4.23 -23.92 -5.02
CA GLY A 86 -2.87 -23.36 -5.03
C GLY A 86 -2.78 -21.86 -4.73
N SER A 87 -3.75 -21.05 -5.16
CA SER A 87 -3.80 -19.63 -4.88
C SER A 87 -5.25 -19.15 -4.75
N THR A 88 -5.48 -18.17 -3.89
CA THR A 88 -6.76 -17.49 -3.76
C THR A 88 -6.56 -16.05 -3.32
N GLU A 89 -7.55 -15.21 -3.62
CA GLU A 89 -7.45 -13.78 -3.42
C GLU A 89 -8.76 -13.23 -2.87
N LEU A 90 -8.64 -12.22 -2.02
CA LEU A 90 -9.75 -11.45 -1.51
C LEU A 90 -9.39 -9.97 -1.38
N VAL A 91 -10.30 -9.08 -1.73
CA VAL A 91 -10.16 -7.64 -1.48
C VAL A 91 -10.98 -7.27 -0.24
N VAL A 92 -10.32 -6.63 0.72
CA VAL A 92 -10.92 -6.14 1.96
C VAL A 92 -11.03 -4.63 1.88
N ASP A 93 -12.24 -4.11 2.03
CA ASP A 93 -12.54 -2.67 1.99
C ASP A 93 -12.59 -2.12 3.42
N GLN A 94 -11.81 -1.05 3.69
CA GLN A 94 -11.55 -0.53 5.04
C GLN A 94 -12.66 0.35 5.62
N GLY A 95 -13.80 0.50 4.94
CA GLY A 95 -14.90 1.36 5.37
C GLY A 95 -15.94 0.74 6.33
N ARG A 96 -15.80 -0.53 6.74
CA ARG A 96 -16.84 -1.22 7.55
C ARG A 96 -16.48 -1.47 9.01
N GLY A 97 -15.33 -0.99 9.47
CA GLY A 97 -14.80 -1.20 10.82
C GLY A 97 -13.67 -2.24 10.85
N PRO A 98 -13.12 -2.57 12.04
CA PRO A 98 -11.98 -3.47 12.17
C PRO A 98 -12.31 -4.90 11.70
N GLU A 99 -11.67 -5.34 10.62
CA GLU A 99 -11.85 -6.66 10.05
C GLU A 99 -10.61 -7.53 10.23
N THR A 100 -10.81 -8.84 10.34
CA THR A 100 -9.74 -9.83 10.45
C THR A 100 -9.85 -10.80 9.27
N VAL A 101 -8.73 -11.04 8.57
CA VAL A 101 -8.65 -12.06 7.52
C VAL A 101 -8.06 -13.33 8.13
N VAL A 102 -8.68 -14.47 7.85
CA VAL A 102 -8.21 -15.79 8.27
C VAL A 102 -7.84 -16.60 7.02
N VAL A 103 -6.63 -17.15 7.04
CA VAL A 103 -6.10 -18.02 5.99
C VAL A 103 -6.06 -19.46 6.53
N THR A 104 -6.72 -20.38 5.84
CA THR A 104 -6.77 -21.81 6.19
C THR A 104 -6.51 -22.70 4.99
N SER A 105 -6.29 -23.99 5.25
CA SER A 105 -6.37 -24.98 4.19
C SER A 105 -7.79 -25.01 3.64
N GLY A 106 -7.90 -25.21 2.33
CA GLY A 106 -9.16 -25.48 1.66
C GLY A 106 -9.47 -26.97 1.54
N ASP A 107 -8.58 -27.83 2.04
CA ASP A 107 -8.62 -29.28 1.98
C ASP A 107 -8.30 -29.92 3.35
N ALA A 108 -8.33 -31.26 3.41
CA ALA A 108 -8.03 -32.02 4.63
C ALA A 108 -6.54 -32.01 5.02
N LYS A 109 -5.67 -31.38 4.21
CA LYS A 109 -4.25 -31.27 4.50
C LYS A 109 -3.97 -30.07 5.40
N PRO A 110 -2.97 -30.16 6.30
CA PRO A 110 -2.54 -29.01 7.08
C PRO A 110 -2.03 -27.88 6.17
N LEU A 111 -2.16 -26.65 6.65
CA LEU A 111 -1.67 -25.48 5.96
C LEU A 111 -0.14 -25.36 6.14
N THR A 112 0.63 -25.72 5.12
CA THR A 112 2.11 -25.65 5.11
C THR A 112 2.60 -24.81 3.93
N ASP A 113 3.73 -24.12 4.11
CA ASP A 113 4.41 -23.32 3.05
C ASP A 113 3.49 -22.37 2.29
N VAL A 114 2.76 -21.54 3.05
CA VAL A 114 1.89 -20.50 2.49
C VAL A 114 2.62 -19.17 2.45
N THR A 115 2.60 -18.56 1.28
CA THR A 115 2.97 -17.17 1.08
C THR A 115 1.72 -16.31 1.09
N VAL A 116 1.69 -15.29 1.92
CA VAL A 116 0.62 -14.29 1.94
C VAL A 116 1.18 -12.96 1.48
N THR A 117 0.52 -12.38 0.47
CA THR A 117 0.88 -11.07 -0.08
C THR A 117 -0.25 -10.10 0.24
N LEU A 118 0.11 -8.96 0.86
CA LEU A 118 -0.78 -7.83 1.04
C LEU A 118 -0.37 -6.75 0.06
N ALA A 119 -1.32 -6.27 -0.74
CA ALA A 119 -1.10 -5.20 -1.70
C ALA A 119 -2.15 -4.10 -1.50
N TRP A 120 -1.71 -2.86 -1.41
CA TRP A 120 -2.55 -1.68 -1.35
C TRP A 120 -2.07 -0.68 -2.38
N ALA A 121 -3.01 0.03 -3.00
CA ALA A 121 -2.72 1.05 -4.00
C ALA A 121 -3.59 2.26 -3.74
N ASN A 122 -2.97 3.38 -3.33
CA ASN A 122 -3.66 4.66 -3.24
C ASN A 122 -3.45 5.44 -4.54
N ARG A 123 -4.44 5.38 -5.44
CA ARG A 123 -4.39 6.14 -6.71
C ARG A 123 -4.40 7.65 -6.46
N THR A 124 -4.99 8.11 -5.37
CA THR A 124 -5.11 9.53 -5.03
C THR A 124 -3.74 10.16 -4.78
N TRP A 125 -2.83 9.46 -4.10
CA TRP A 125 -1.47 9.96 -3.86
C TRP A 125 -0.68 10.23 -5.16
N PHE A 126 -0.90 9.40 -6.19
CA PHE A 126 -0.28 9.64 -7.50
C PHE A 126 -0.82 10.92 -8.14
N PHE A 127 -2.13 11.13 -8.10
CA PHE A 127 -2.74 12.34 -8.67
C PHE A 127 -2.39 13.60 -7.87
N GLU A 128 -2.34 13.52 -6.55
CA GLU A 128 -1.88 14.62 -5.69
C GLU A 128 -0.42 14.99 -6.00
N ALA A 129 0.47 14.00 -6.10
CA ALA A 129 1.85 14.21 -6.47
C ALA A 129 1.98 14.79 -7.89
N LEU A 130 1.18 14.31 -8.84
CA LEU A 130 1.16 14.81 -10.21
C LEU A 130 0.68 16.26 -10.28
N VAL A 131 -0.38 16.62 -9.55
CA VAL A 131 -0.89 17.99 -9.48
C VAL A 131 0.15 18.91 -8.84
N ALA A 132 0.74 18.51 -7.71
CA ALA A 132 1.79 19.27 -7.05
C ALA A 132 3.02 19.47 -7.96
N ALA A 133 3.44 18.41 -8.66
CA ALA A 133 4.53 18.47 -9.63
C ALA A 133 4.20 19.40 -10.82
N THR A 134 2.96 19.37 -11.31
CA THR A 134 2.50 20.23 -12.40
C THR A 134 2.53 21.70 -11.98
N ILE A 135 2.01 22.03 -10.79
CA ILE A 135 2.07 23.39 -10.23
C ILE A 135 3.53 23.83 -10.09
N GLY A 136 4.39 22.98 -9.52
CA GLY A 136 5.81 23.26 -9.36
C GLY A 136 6.52 23.51 -10.71
N ALA A 137 6.21 22.72 -11.73
CA ALA A 137 6.78 22.87 -13.07
C ALA A 137 6.37 24.19 -13.73
N VAL A 138 5.11 24.60 -13.60
CA VAL A 138 4.63 25.89 -14.11
C VAL A 138 5.35 27.05 -13.42
N LEU A 139 5.45 27.02 -12.09
CA LEU A 139 6.17 28.04 -11.33
C LEU A 139 7.66 28.09 -11.70
N ALA A 140 8.31 26.94 -11.86
CA ALA A 140 9.70 26.86 -12.30
C ALA A 140 9.89 27.44 -13.69
N ALA A 141 8.98 27.16 -14.63
CA ALA A 141 9.02 27.72 -15.97
C ALA A 141 8.91 29.25 -15.96
N PHE A 142 7.98 29.80 -15.18
CA PHE A 142 7.87 31.26 -15.02
C PHE A 142 9.13 31.89 -14.44
N ALA A 143 9.70 31.29 -13.38
CA ALA A 143 10.94 31.78 -12.77
C ALA A 143 12.14 31.72 -13.72
N LEU A 144 12.23 30.67 -14.54
CA LEU A 144 13.27 30.52 -15.56
C LEU A 144 13.16 31.59 -16.64
N ILE A 145 11.94 31.87 -17.12
CA ILE A 145 11.69 32.90 -18.13
C ILE A 145 12.07 34.28 -17.59
N ASP A 146 11.63 34.61 -16.37
CA ASP A 146 11.93 35.89 -15.71
C ASP A 146 13.44 36.10 -15.51
N LEU A 147 14.14 35.06 -15.05
CA LEU A 147 15.59 35.09 -14.89
C LEU A 147 16.32 35.29 -16.22
N TRP A 148 15.86 34.63 -17.29
CA TRP A 148 16.41 34.79 -18.64
C TRP A 148 16.19 36.20 -19.19
N GLN A 149 14.99 36.77 -19.02
CA GLN A 149 14.71 38.13 -19.46
C GLN A 149 15.56 39.16 -18.70
N SER A 150 15.71 38.99 -17.39
CA SER A 150 16.56 39.85 -16.56
C SER A 150 18.03 39.82 -17.02
N ARG A 151 18.54 38.64 -17.37
CA ARG A 151 19.90 38.46 -17.92
C ARG A 151 20.09 39.17 -19.26
N VAL A 152 19.12 39.07 -20.17
CA VAL A 152 19.19 39.69 -21.51
C VAL A 152 19.13 41.21 -21.42
N ILE A 153 18.32 41.77 -20.50
CA ILE A 153 18.22 43.22 -20.30
C ILE A 153 19.54 43.76 -19.71
N ALA A 154 20.14 43.08 -18.74
CA ALA A 154 21.43 43.48 -18.17
C ALA A 154 22.53 43.57 -19.25
N LEU A 155 22.64 42.56 -20.12
CA LEU A 155 23.66 42.53 -21.19
C LEU A 155 23.49 43.66 -22.22
N ARG A 156 22.24 44.01 -22.58
CA ARG A 156 21.97 45.13 -23.50
C ARG A 156 22.28 46.49 -22.90
N THR A 157 22.15 46.62 -21.58
CA THR A 157 22.44 47.87 -20.87
C THR A 157 23.95 48.13 -20.82
N ASP A 158 24.77 47.09 -20.65
CA ASP A 158 26.24 47.18 -20.67
C ASP A 158 26.79 47.52 -22.07
N GLU A 159 26.24 46.93 -23.15
CA GLU A 159 26.63 47.30 -24.53
C GLU A 159 26.31 48.77 -24.86
N ALA A 160 25.15 49.27 -24.42
CA ALA A 160 24.77 50.67 -24.63
C ALA A 160 25.67 51.65 -23.85
N ALA A 161 26.10 51.29 -22.64
CA ALA A 161 27.03 52.08 -21.82
C ALA A 161 28.47 52.08 -22.40
N THR A 162 28.87 50.99 -23.05
CA THR A 162 30.20 50.88 -23.69
C THR A 162 30.25 51.59 -25.05
N GLY A 163 29.13 51.65 -25.78
CA GLY A 163 29.03 52.37 -27.05
C GLY A 163 29.02 53.91 -26.90
N THR A 164 28.51 54.44 -25.79
CA THR A 164 28.46 55.91 -25.57
C THR A 164 29.82 56.51 -25.22
N THR A 165 30.71 55.75 -24.59
CA THR A 165 32.05 56.23 -24.21
C THR A 165 33.04 56.30 -25.38
N THR A 166 32.78 55.61 -26.49
CA THR A 166 33.67 55.64 -27.68
C THR A 166 33.36 56.82 -28.63
N SER A 167 32.15 57.39 -28.55
CA SER A 167 31.75 58.48 -29.46
C SER A 167 32.20 59.88 -28.99
N GLU A 168 32.75 60.03 -27.79
CA GLU A 168 33.16 61.32 -27.21
C GLU A 168 34.66 61.64 -27.38
N ALA A 169 35.42 60.77 -28.06
CA ALA A 169 36.87 60.90 -28.25
C ALA A 169 37.29 61.19 -29.70
N THR A 170 36.58 62.08 -30.41
CA THR A 170 37.10 62.69 -31.64
C THR A 170 36.52 64.09 -31.85
N VAL A 171 37.18 65.11 -31.31
CA VAL A 171 37.06 66.54 -31.71
C VAL A 171 38.46 67.11 -31.82
#